data_AF-A0A7X7WUU2-F1
#
_entry.id   AF-A0A7X7WUU2-F1
#
_cell.length_a   1.000
_cell.length_b   1.000
_cell.length_c   1.000
_cell.angle_alpha   90.00
_cell.angle_beta   90.00
_cell.angle_gamma   90.00
#
_symmetry.space_group_name_H-M   'P 1'
#
loop_
_entity.id
_entity.type
_entity.pdbx_description
1 polymer ?
#
loop_
_entity_poly.entity_id
_entity_poly.type
_entity_poly.pdbx_seq_one_letter_code
_entity_poly.pdbx_strand_id
1 'polypeptide(L)'
;MKTAAGVLALTQNALKVLEKRYLKRNEEGRVVETPEELFTRVARHVASADGAYGKSEAEIKRLEHEFYDLMTSLWFLPNSPTLMNAGRELGQLSACFVLPVGDSMESIFDAVKYAAMIHKSGGGT
;
A
#
# COMPACT_ATOMS: atom_id res chain seq x y z
N MET A 1 15.10 -10.03 13.69
CA MET A 1 16.57 -10.01 13.79
C MET A 1 17.01 -8.57 13.55
N LYS A 2 17.24 -7.77 14.59
CA LYS A 2 17.65 -6.36 14.47
C LYS A 2 19.15 -6.33 14.16
N THR A 3 19.54 -5.97 12.93
CA THR A 3 20.93 -5.73 12.59
C THR A 3 21.37 -4.39 13.18
N ALA A 4 22.57 -4.35 13.75
CA ALA A 4 23.23 -3.13 14.19
C ALA A 4 23.50 -2.26 12.94
N ALA A 5 23.22 -0.96 13.04
CA ALA A 5 23.00 0.01 11.97
C ALA A 5 21.61 -0.13 11.31
N GLY A 6 20.84 0.96 11.32
CA GLY A 6 19.45 1.07 10.84
C GLY A 6 19.27 0.90 9.33
N VAL A 7 19.91 -0.10 8.75
CA VAL A 7 19.75 -0.54 7.37
C VAL A 7 18.80 -1.73 7.39
N LEU A 8 17.71 -1.63 6.64
CA LEU A 8 16.75 -2.70 6.47
C LEU A 8 17.44 -3.91 5.82
N ALA A 9 17.41 -5.06 6.49
CA ALA A 9 18.05 -6.29 6.00
C ALA A 9 17.22 -6.95 4.88
N LEU A 10 17.22 -6.34 3.69
CA LEU A 10 16.53 -6.84 2.51
C LEU A 10 17.50 -7.55 1.56
N THR A 11 17.03 -8.62 0.93
CA THR A 11 17.80 -9.33 -0.10
C THR A 11 17.91 -8.49 -1.38
N GLN A 12 18.94 -8.73 -2.19
CA GLN A 12 19.08 -8.13 -3.53
C GLN A 12 17.82 -8.32 -4.39
N ASN A 13 17.19 -9.49 -4.33
CA ASN A 13 15.95 -9.77 -5.05
C ASN A 13 14.78 -8.92 -4.53
N ALA A 14 14.64 -8.77 -3.21
CA ALA A 14 13.62 -7.92 -2.62
C ALA A 14 13.81 -6.46 -3.04
N LEU A 15 15.05 -5.95 -2.99
CA LEU A 15 15.38 -4.59 -3.45
C LEU A 15 15.00 -4.39 -4.91
N LYS A 16 15.30 -5.36 -5.79
CA LYS A 16 14.93 -5.28 -7.21
C LYS A 16 13.42 -5.26 -7.43
N VAL A 17 12.68 -6.04 -6.67
CA VAL A 17 11.21 -6.08 -6.74
C VAL A 17 10.61 -4.77 -6.23
N LEU A 18 11.12 -4.22 -5.12
CA LEU A 18 10.71 -2.92 -4.58
C LEU A 18 10.93 -1.80 -5.60
N GLU A 19 12.14 -1.69 -6.15
CA GLU A 19 12.49 -0.71 -7.18
C GLU A 19 11.57 -0.80 -8.40
N LYS A 20 11.27 -2.03 -8.85
CA LYS A 20 10.48 -2.23 -10.06
C LYS A 20 8.99 -1.91 -9.88
N ARG A 21 8.41 -2.19 -8.70
CA ARG A 21 6.94 -2.21 -8.55
C ARG A 21 6.37 -1.34 -7.43
N TYR A 22 7.13 -1.02 -6.38
CA TYR A 22 6.56 -0.46 -5.15
C TYR A 22 7.03 0.97 -4.86
N LEU A 23 8.33 1.24 -5.08
CA LEU A 23 8.90 2.55 -4.77
C LEU A 23 8.28 3.64 -5.64
N LYS A 24 7.97 4.79 -5.01
CA LYS A 24 7.44 5.97 -5.68
C LYS A 24 8.36 6.41 -6.82
N ARG A 25 7.73 6.80 -7.93
CA ARG A 25 8.39 7.41 -9.09
C ARG A 25 7.86 8.81 -9.29
N ASN A 26 8.73 9.69 -9.78
CA ASN A 26 8.35 11.03 -10.21
C ASN A 26 7.78 11.01 -11.65
N GLU A 27 7.47 12.19 -12.18
CA GLU A 27 6.87 12.36 -13.52
C GLU A 27 7.82 11.89 -14.64
N GLU A 28 9.14 11.98 -14.44
CA GLU A 28 10.14 11.45 -15.37
C GLU A 28 10.37 9.93 -15.21
N GLY A 29 9.60 9.26 -14.36
CA GLY A 29 9.68 7.82 -14.13
C GLY A 29 10.88 7.36 -13.30
N ARG A 30 11.64 8.27 -12.68
CA ARG A 30 12.78 7.96 -11.81
C ARG A 30 12.29 7.58 -10.42
N VAL A 31 12.95 6.60 -9.79
CA VAL A 31 12.66 6.19 -8.41
C VAL A 31 13.11 7.32 -7.47
N VAL A 32 12.21 7.75 -6.59
CA VAL A 32 12.42 8.87 -5.65
C VAL A 32 12.07 8.50 -4.21
N GLU A 33 12.01 7.21 -3.91
CA GLU A 33 11.67 6.69 -2.60
C GLU A 33 12.57 5.49 -2.28
N THR A 34 13.07 5.40 -1.05
CA THR A 34 13.79 4.24 -0.52
C THR A 34 12.83 3.23 0.13
N PRO A 35 13.24 1.97 0.37
CA PRO A 35 12.43 1.01 1.13
C PRO A 35 11.98 1.52 2.51
N GLU A 36 12.85 2.22 3.24
CA GLU A 36 12.54 2.83 4.53
C GLU A 36 11.48 3.93 4.39
N GLU A 37 11.59 4.77 3.37
CA GLU A 37 10.61 5.83 3.08
C GLU A 37 9.26 5.23 2.66
N LEU A 38 9.25 4.14 1.87
CA LEU A 38 8.04 3.39 1.52
C LEU A 38 7.32 2.90 2.78
N PHE A 39 8.03 2.23 3.69
CA PHE A 39 7.41 1.75 4.94
C PHE A 39 6.96 2.89 5.84
N THR A 40 7.70 3.98 5.90
CA THR A 40 7.31 5.18 6.65
C THR A 40 6.01 5.78 6.09
N ARG A 41 5.92 5.94 4.76
CA ARG A 41 4.73 6.45 4.08
C ARG A 41 3.51 5.58 4.38
N VAL A 42 3.65 4.26 4.25
CA VAL A 42 2.56 3.31 4.49
C VAL A 42 2.12 3.36 5.96
N ALA A 43 3.07 3.30 6.90
CA ALA A 43 2.79 3.32 8.33
C ALA A 43 2.04 4.59 8.74
N ARG A 44 2.53 5.76 8.30
CA ARG A 44 1.89 7.06 8.58
C ARG A 44 0.48 7.11 8.02
N HIS A 45 0.30 6.71 6.76
CA HIS A 45 -1.01 6.79 6.10
C HIS A 45 -2.05 5.90 6.80
N VAL A 46 -1.67 4.66 7.14
CA VAL A 46 -2.58 3.74 7.84
C VAL A 46 -2.88 4.23 9.26
N ALA A 47 -1.86 4.67 10.01
CA ALA A 47 -2.04 5.19 11.37
C ALA A 47 -2.93 6.44 11.42
N SER A 48 -2.88 7.30 10.40
CA SER A 48 -3.67 8.53 10.35
C SER A 48 -5.19 8.29 10.34
N ALA A 49 -5.64 7.12 9.90
CA ALA A 49 -7.05 6.76 9.89
C ALA A 49 -7.66 6.77 11.30
N ASP A 50 -6.86 6.47 12.33
CA ASP A 50 -7.31 6.42 13.72
C ASP A 50 -7.67 7.80 14.30
N GLY A 51 -7.22 8.89 13.67
CA GLY A 51 -7.66 10.24 14.03
C GLY A 51 -9.17 10.43 13.84
N ALA A 52 -9.76 9.76 12.84
CA ALA A 52 -11.21 9.75 12.64
C ALA A 52 -11.97 8.99 13.75
N TYR A 53 -11.26 8.21 14.56
CA TYR A 53 -11.79 7.42 15.67
C TYR A 53 -11.39 7.99 17.04
N GLY A 54 -10.99 9.26 17.09
CA GLY A 54 -10.77 10.00 18.33
C GLY A 54 -9.40 9.81 18.99
N LYS A 55 -8.44 9.17 18.31
CA LYS A 55 -7.06 9.11 18.82
C LYS A 55 -6.37 10.45 18.71
N SER A 56 -5.57 10.79 19.72
CA SER A 56 -4.72 11.98 19.72
C SER A 56 -3.53 11.84 18.76
N GLU A 57 -2.93 12.96 18.37
CA GLU A 57 -1.70 13.00 17.56
C GLU A 57 -0.56 12.16 18.16
N ALA A 58 -0.44 12.15 19.49
CA ALA A 58 0.58 11.35 20.18
C ALA A 58 0.32 9.84 20.04
N GLU A 59 -0.94 9.42 20.05
CA GLU A 59 -1.32 8.02 19.83
C GLU A 59 -1.15 7.60 18.38
N ILE A 60 -1.54 8.46 17.42
CA ILE A 60 -1.32 8.22 15.98
C ILE A 60 0.18 8.04 15.70
N LYS A 61 1.03 8.90 16.25
CA LYS A 61 2.48 8.81 16.06
C LYS A 61 3.08 7.54 16.67
N ARG A 62 2.50 7.04 17.78
CA ARG A 62 2.88 5.75 18.38
C ARG A 62 2.55 4.59 17.44
N LEU A 63 1.33 4.60 16.87
CA LEU A 63 0.90 3.58 15.90
C LEU A 63 1.73 3.62 14.61
N GLU A 64 2.07 4.80 14.10
CA GLU A 64 2.99 4.95 12.96
C GLU A 64 4.31 4.21 13.24
N HIS A 65 4.88 4.37 14.44
CA HIS A 65 6.11 3.67 14.82
C HIS A 65 5.91 2.15 14.95
N GLU A 66 4.81 1.70 15.56
CA GLU A 66 4.49 0.27 15.69
C GLU A 66 4.29 -0.40 14.32
N PHE A 67 3.57 0.24 13.41
CA PHE A 67 3.35 -0.27 12.05
C PHE A 67 4.64 -0.29 11.24
N TYR A 68 5.48 0.73 11.38
CA TYR A 68 6.80 0.75 10.77
C TYR A 68 7.68 -0.40 11.27
N ASP A 69 7.73 -0.61 12.59
CA ASP A 69 8.49 -1.71 13.19
C ASP A 69 8.00 -3.07 12.69
N LEU A 70 6.68 -3.29 12.62
CA LEU A 70 6.09 -4.53 12.09
C LEU A 70 6.49 -4.82 10.64
N MET A 71 6.50 -3.79 9.78
CA MET A 71 6.87 -3.93 8.38
C MET A 71 8.37 -4.11 8.18
N THR A 72 9.19 -3.31 8.84
CA THR A 72 10.66 -3.35 8.68
C THR A 72 11.30 -4.60 9.28
N SER A 73 10.65 -5.19 10.28
CA SER A 73 11.02 -6.49 10.85
C SER A 73 10.48 -7.69 10.06
N LEU A 74 9.64 -7.43 9.03
CA LEU A 74 8.96 -8.43 8.21
C LEU A 74 8.02 -9.37 9.01
N TRP A 75 7.58 -8.97 10.20
CA TRP A 75 6.56 -9.69 10.97
C TRP A 75 5.18 -9.57 10.32
N PHE A 76 4.91 -8.43 9.67
CA PHE A 76 3.68 -8.21 8.93
C PHE A 76 3.94 -7.31 7.73
N LEU A 77 3.35 -7.65 6.58
CA LEU A 77 3.29 -6.78 5.42
C LEU A 77 1.83 -6.70 4.95
N PRO A 78 1.32 -5.51 4.61
CA PRO A 78 0.03 -5.41 3.97
C PRO A 78 0.10 -5.90 2.51
N ASN A 79 -1.05 -6.01 1.86
CA ASN A 79 -1.13 -6.42 0.47
C ASN A 79 -0.41 -5.42 -0.48
N SER A 80 -0.23 -5.82 -1.74
CA SER A 80 0.48 -5.00 -2.73
C SER A 80 -0.17 -3.62 -2.96
N PRO A 81 -1.50 -3.48 -3.14
CA PRO A 81 -2.12 -2.17 -3.32
C PRO A 81 -1.85 -1.20 -2.17
N THR A 82 -1.84 -1.69 -0.92
CA THR A 82 -1.49 -0.84 0.24
C THR A 82 -0.07 -0.30 0.11
N LEU A 83 0.93 -1.14 -0.19
CA LEU A 83 2.33 -0.72 -0.38
C LEU A 83 2.48 0.28 -1.55
N MET A 84 1.77 0.02 -2.65
CA MET A 84 1.86 0.81 -3.88
C MET A 84 1.16 2.17 -3.78
N ASN A 85 0.03 2.25 -3.08
CA ASN A 85 -0.93 3.36 -3.19
C ASN A 85 -1.14 4.17 -1.90
N ALA A 86 -0.76 3.66 -0.72
CA ALA A 86 -0.93 4.41 0.54
C ALA A 86 -0.26 5.79 0.48
N GLY A 87 -0.99 6.85 0.81
CA GLY A 87 -0.47 8.23 0.74
C GLY A 87 -0.19 8.74 -0.67
N ARG A 88 -0.80 8.15 -1.71
CA ARG A 88 -0.73 8.60 -3.10
C ARG A 88 -2.14 8.90 -3.64
N GLU A 89 -2.20 9.64 -4.73
CA GLU A 89 -3.45 10.14 -5.33
C GLU A 89 -4.49 9.05 -5.65
N LEU A 90 -4.05 7.87 -6.12
CA LEU A 90 -4.95 6.77 -6.47
C LEU A 90 -5.71 6.20 -5.26
N GLY A 91 -5.09 6.17 -4.08
CA GLY A 91 -5.74 5.86 -2.79
C GLY A 91 -6.36 4.46 -2.60
N GLN A 92 -6.35 3.56 -3.60
CA GLN A 92 -6.93 2.23 -3.47
C GLN A 92 -5.99 1.25 -2.74
N LEU A 93 -6.37 0.83 -1.53
CA LEU A 93 -5.54 -0.03 -0.66
C LEU A 93 -5.99 -1.52 -0.67
N SER A 94 -7.18 -1.81 -1.17
CA SER A 94 -7.73 -3.18 -1.21
C SER A 94 -7.35 -3.91 -2.50
N ALA A 95 -7.09 -5.20 -2.36
CA ALA A 95 -6.71 -6.07 -3.47
C ALA A 95 -7.84 -6.93 -4.02
N CYS A 96 -8.90 -7.17 -3.25
CA CYS A 96 -9.94 -8.14 -3.60
C CYS A 96 -11.31 -7.48 -3.60
N PHE A 97 -12.05 -7.67 -4.69
CA PHE A 97 -13.40 -7.17 -4.89
C PHE A 97 -14.27 -8.31 -5.42
N VAL A 98 -15.57 -8.25 -5.15
CA VAL A 98 -16.55 -9.16 -5.74
C VAL A 98 -17.60 -8.30 -6.43
N LEU A 99 -17.85 -8.58 -7.71
CA LEU A 99 -18.84 -7.87 -8.50
C LEU A 99 -20.06 -8.77 -8.75
N PRO A 100 -21.29 -8.29 -8.48
CA PRO A 100 -22.48 -9.01 -8.88
C PRO A 100 -22.65 -8.94 -10.40
N VAL A 101 -23.12 -10.03 -11.00
CA VAL A 101 -23.50 -10.09 -12.42
C VAL A 101 -24.95 -10.55 -12.49
N GLY A 102 -25.85 -9.62 -12.78
CA GLY A 102 -27.27 -9.90 -12.96
C GLY A 102 -27.60 -10.46 -14.35
N ASP A 103 -28.81 -10.98 -14.49
CA ASP A 103 -29.31 -11.57 -15.73
C ASP A 103 -29.92 -10.51 -16.67
N SER A 104 -29.15 -9.48 -17.00
CA SER A 104 -29.50 -8.48 -18.01
C SER A 104 -28.25 -7.99 -18.74
N MET A 105 -28.42 -7.52 -19.98
CA MET A 105 -27.31 -6.99 -20.77
C MET A 105 -26.66 -5.79 -20.07
N GLU A 106 -27.46 -4.90 -19.51
CA GLU A 106 -27.00 -3.74 -18.76
C GLU A 106 -26.14 -4.18 -17.56
N SER A 107 -26.62 -5.12 -16.76
CA SER A 107 -25.87 -5.60 -15.59
C SER A 107 -24.56 -6.30 -15.98
N ILE A 108 -24.55 -7.07 -17.07
CA ILE A 108 -23.34 -7.73 -17.57
C ILE A 108 -22.30 -6.68 -17.99
N PHE A 109 -22.70 -5.67 -18.76
CA PHE A 109 -21.77 -4.63 -19.22
C PHE A 109 -21.31 -3.70 -18.10
N ASP A 110 -22.15 -3.42 -17.11
CA ASP A 110 -21.74 -2.69 -15.91
C ASP A 110 -20.70 -3.48 -15.10
N ALA A 111 -20.86 -4.79 -14.93
CA ALA A 111 -19.86 -5.62 -14.26
C ALA A 111 -18.51 -5.59 -14.99
N VAL A 112 -18.50 -5.68 -16.33
CA VAL A 112 -17.28 -5.54 -17.14
C VAL A 112 -16.62 -4.17 -16.95
N LYS A 113 -17.42 -3.10 -16.97
CA LYS A 113 -16.94 -1.73 -16.74
C LYS A 113 -16.31 -1.59 -15.35
N TYR A 114 -16.97 -2.10 -14.31
CA TYR A 114 -16.44 -2.02 -12.94
C TYR A 114 -15.17 -2.86 -12.78
N ALA A 115 -15.11 -4.06 -13.37
CA ALA A 115 -13.90 -4.87 -13.37
C ALA A 115 -12.72 -4.14 -14.02
N ALA A 116 -12.94 -3.49 -15.17
CA ALA A 116 -11.91 -2.70 -15.84
C ALA A 116 -11.40 -1.54 -14.95
N MET A 117 -12.30 -0.84 -14.25
CA MET A 117 -11.94 0.24 -13.33
C MET A 117 -11.16 -0.28 -12.11
N ILE A 118 -11.56 -1.41 -11.54
CA ILE A 118 -10.88 -2.05 -10.41
C ILE A 118 -9.47 -2.50 -10.82
N HIS A 119 -9.34 -3.21 -11.94
CA HIS A 119 -8.05 -3.64 -12.48
C HIS A 119 -7.13 -2.46 -12.80
N LYS A 120 -7.66 -1.35 -13.35
CA LYS A 120 -6.89 -0.12 -13.59
C LYS A 120 -6.26 0.42 -12.31
N SER A 121 -6.96 0.30 -11.17
CA SER A 121 -6.47 0.74 -9.86
C SER A 121 -5.58 -0.28 -9.13
N GLY A 122 -5.37 -1.47 -9.71
CA GLY A 122 -4.56 -2.54 -9.14
C GLY A 122 -5.30 -3.50 -8.20
N GLY A 123 -6.63 -3.40 -8.11
CA GLY A 123 -7.47 -4.40 -7.45
C GLY A 123 -7.76 -5.59 -8.37
N GLY A 124 -8.16 -6.72 -7.82
CA GLY A 124 -8.66 -7.90 -8.55
C GLY A 124 -10.15 -8.14 -8.29
N THR A 125 -10.83 -8.73 -9.27
CA THR A 125 -12.25 -9.11 -9.24
C THR A 125 -12.44 -10.58 -9.57
#